data_AF-A0AAW9S9H3-F1
#
_entry.id   AF-A0AAW9S9H3-F1
#
_cell.length_a   1.000
_cell.length_b   1.000
_cell.length_c   1.000
_cell.angle_alpha   90.00
_cell.angle_beta   90.00
_cell.angle_gamma   90.00
#
_symmetry.space_group_name_H-M   'P 1'
#
loop_
_entity.id
_entity.type
_entity.pdbx_description
1 polymer ?
#
loop_
_entity_poly.entity_id
_entity_poly.type
_entity_poly.pdbx_seq_one_letter_code
_entity_poly.pdbx_strand_id
1 'polypeptide(L)'
;MNPLDRINLIKEIAVKLQEQFTTTEINLFLAGYGIKGLTETMVNSKRVYSQQILQEESNETISKVARDLSLDAPKAVQPERKQDIVGTNEKKVFISHSSKDANVVEQVIELLEAIGLNENQIFCTSFEGYNIKIGTDWLQTLKEELNKEVLVIFILSENFYNSPVSLCEMGATWVKTSEHIPVLIPPFSYAQIQGVIPNTQGMKINEKAKLNSLKEKVEAFFSLTPKNFSVWERKRDNAVGQINEIITVTSLNDNILDVNEKFEIITEKKAGDFELKEGMLFPSSSDNFKVKSEKISRMTEEGPTEEDYYVISQNGTEMLNVRTSSGKSQFVETIEEILVLTENFRTKEGIGVGSTIAEFTKAYPNYYTWYTYVSEMYVIESKDLHIQFILPKDSYKGGLEINGDMTELNISDFDQEAKIMKVRLISNKC
;
A
#
# COMPACT_ATOMS: atom_id res chain seq x y z
N MET A 1 -25.76 26.58 -19.65
CA MET A 1 -25.39 25.84 -18.42
C MET A 1 -26.47 24.80 -18.18
N ASN A 2 -26.12 23.54 -17.96
CA ASN A 2 -27.12 22.52 -17.62
C ASN A 2 -27.66 22.77 -16.18
N PRO A 3 -28.80 22.17 -15.78
CA PRO A 3 -29.37 22.41 -14.46
C PRO A 3 -28.46 22.03 -13.28
N LEU A 4 -27.66 20.97 -13.40
CA LEU A 4 -26.76 20.49 -12.35
C LEU A 4 -25.55 21.42 -12.17
N ASP A 5 -24.93 21.81 -13.29
CA ASP A 5 -23.85 22.80 -13.37
C ASP A 5 -24.26 24.13 -12.74
N ARG A 6 -25.48 24.58 -13.05
CA ARG A 6 -26.05 25.81 -12.49
C ARG A 6 -26.18 25.72 -10.97
N ILE A 7 -26.72 24.61 -10.45
CA ILE A 7 -26.87 24.41 -9.00
C ILE A 7 -25.51 24.37 -8.30
N ASN A 8 -24.52 23.68 -8.87
CA ASN A 8 -23.18 23.58 -8.31
C ASN A 8 -22.47 24.94 -8.30
N LEU A 9 -22.55 25.68 -9.41
CA LEU A 9 -21.95 27.01 -9.51
C LEU A 9 -22.57 28.00 -8.53
N ILE A 10 -23.90 28.00 -8.37
CA ILE A 10 -24.58 28.83 -7.36
C ILE A 10 -24.09 28.48 -5.94
N LYS A 11 -23.88 27.19 -5.65
CA LYS A 11 -23.36 26.76 -4.33
C LYS A 11 -21.95 27.28 -4.10
N GLU A 12 -21.07 27.19 -5.10
CA GLU A 12 -19.69 27.67 -5.04
C GLU A 12 -19.61 29.18 -4.87
N ILE A 13 -20.40 29.95 -5.65
CA ILE A 13 -20.52 31.40 -5.52
C ILE A 13 -20.94 31.75 -4.09
N ALA A 14 -21.94 31.08 -3.54
CA ALA A 14 -22.46 31.38 -2.21
C ALA A 14 -21.45 31.07 -1.09
N VAL A 15 -20.63 30.03 -1.24
CA VAL A 15 -19.53 29.73 -0.31
C VAL A 15 -18.48 30.84 -0.38
N LYS A 16 -18.06 31.22 -1.59
CA LYS A 16 -17.05 32.26 -1.79
C LYS A 16 -17.48 33.62 -1.26
N LEU A 17 -18.73 34.01 -1.51
CA LEU A 17 -19.31 35.24 -0.97
C LEU A 17 -19.36 35.23 0.56
N GLN A 18 -19.72 34.10 1.17
CA GLN A 18 -19.75 33.97 2.63
C GLN A 18 -18.35 34.12 3.25
N GLU A 19 -17.31 33.59 2.61
CA GLU A 19 -15.92 33.68 3.08
C GLU A 19 -15.37 35.11 3.03
N GLN A 20 -15.75 35.88 2.01
CA GLN A 20 -15.07 37.14 1.70
C GLN A 20 -15.83 38.40 2.13
N PHE A 21 -17.16 38.33 2.27
CA PHE A 21 -17.99 39.54 2.43
C PHE A 21 -18.97 39.43 3.59
N THR A 22 -19.26 40.55 4.24
CA THR A 22 -20.42 40.72 5.14
C THR A 22 -21.72 40.75 4.35
N THR A 23 -22.87 40.55 5.00
CA THR A 23 -24.19 40.56 4.32
C THR A 23 -24.43 41.86 3.54
N THR A 24 -24.06 43.01 4.10
CA THR A 24 -24.18 44.32 3.43
C THR A 24 -23.25 44.43 2.22
N GLU A 25 -22.03 43.91 2.31
CA GLU A 25 -21.09 43.88 1.18
C GLU A 25 -21.52 42.91 0.09
N ILE A 26 -22.12 41.77 0.45
CA ILE A 26 -22.74 40.85 -0.51
C ILE A 26 -23.86 41.57 -1.28
N ASN A 27 -24.72 42.31 -0.57
CA ASN A 27 -25.78 43.08 -1.23
C ASN A 27 -25.21 44.12 -2.19
N LEU A 28 -24.16 44.85 -1.78
CA LEU A 28 -23.50 45.85 -2.61
C LEU A 28 -22.86 45.21 -3.85
N PHE A 29 -22.17 44.08 -3.68
CA PHE A 29 -21.52 43.34 -4.74
C PHE A 29 -22.55 42.82 -5.76
N LEU A 30 -23.60 42.14 -5.30
CA LEU A 30 -24.65 41.58 -6.15
C LEU A 30 -25.49 42.66 -6.84
N ALA A 31 -25.74 43.80 -6.18
CA ALA A 31 -26.40 44.95 -6.80
C ALA A 31 -25.61 45.49 -8.01
N GLY A 32 -24.28 45.34 -8.02
CA GLY A 32 -23.42 45.68 -9.16
C GLY A 32 -23.75 44.92 -10.45
N TYR A 33 -24.41 43.76 -10.35
CA TYR A 33 -24.89 42.97 -11.48
C TYR A 33 -26.36 43.24 -11.84
N GLY A 34 -26.99 44.24 -11.22
CA GLY A 34 -28.38 44.62 -11.45
C GLY A 34 -29.42 43.79 -10.70
N ILE A 35 -28.98 42.96 -9.74
CA ILE A 35 -29.85 42.17 -8.86
C ILE A 35 -30.60 43.11 -7.91
N LYS A 36 -31.92 42.98 -7.83
CA LYS A 36 -32.81 43.89 -7.05
C LYS A 36 -33.37 43.19 -5.81
N GLY A 37 -33.89 43.97 -4.87
CA GLY A 37 -34.57 43.43 -3.67
C GLY A 37 -33.64 43.04 -2.52
N LEU A 38 -32.38 43.50 -2.54
CA LEU A 38 -31.35 43.17 -1.55
C LEU A 38 -31.44 44.09 -0.32
N THR A 39 -32.42 43.86 0.56
CA THR A 39 -32.71 44.75 1.71
C THR A 39 -32.24 44.23 3.07
N GLU A 40 -31.86 42.95 3.18
CA GLU A 40 -31.47 42.37 4.47
C GLU A 40 -30.04 42.74 4.85
N THR A 41 -29.84 43.33 6.02
CA THR A 41 -28.52 43.74 6.51
C THR A 41 -27.89 42.73 7.47
N MET A 42 -28.69 41.78 8.00
CA MET A 42 -28.24 40.71 8.90
C MET A 42 -29.06 39.45 8.63
N VAL A 43 -28.37 38.32 8.41
CA VAL A 43 -28.99 37.04 8.02
C VAL A 43 -28.39 35.89 8.82
N ASN A 44 -29.18 34.84 9.08
CA ASN A 44 -28.72 33.67 9.82
C ASN A 44 -27.64 32.86 9.06
N SER A 45 -27.67 32.87 7.72
CA SER A 45 -26.63 32.24 6.90
C SER A 45 -26.44 33.00 5.59
N LYS A 46 -25.27 33.63 5.43
CA LYS A 46 -24.89 34.34 4.20
C LYS A 46 -24.91 33.41 2.98
N ARG A 47 -24.46 32.16 3.13
CA ARG A 47 -24.49 31.17 2.05
C ARG A 47 -25.93 30.85 1.61
N VAL A 48 -26.84 30.58 2.54
CA VAL A 48 -28.25 30.25 2.17
C VAL A 48 -28.94 31.45 1.54
N TYR A 49 -28.73 32.63 2.11
CA TYR A 49 -29.23 33.89 1.56
C TYR A 49 -28.74 34.14 0.12
N SER A 50 -27.44 34.05 -0.13
CA SER A 50 -26.87 34.21 -1.48
C SER A 50 -27.39 33.15 -2.46
N GLN A 51 -27.63 31.91 -2.02
CA GLN A 51 -28.20 30.87 -2.89
C GLN A 51 -29.63 31.20 -3.31
N GLN A 52 -30.47 31.66 -2.38
CA GLN A 52 -31.86 32.01 -2.67
C GLN A 52 -31.95 33.15 -3.67
N ILE A 53 -31.15 34.20 -3.48
CA ILE A 53 -31.07 35.33 -4.42
C ILE A 53 -30.62 34.87 -5.81
N LEU A 54 -29.51 34.11 -5.88
CA LEU A 54 -28.93 33.72 -7.17
C LEU A 54 -29.76 32.67 -7.92
N GLN A 55 -30.65 31.94 -7.24
CA GLN A 55 -31.52 30.94 -7.89
C GLN A 55 -32.51 31.58 -8.87
N GLU A 56 -32.98 32.78 -8.58
CA GLU A 56 -33.95 33.53 -9.40
C GLU A 56 -33.28 34.25 -10.59
N GLU A 57 -31.96 34.34 -10.60
CA GLU A 57 -31.20 35.13 -11.57
C GLU A 57 -30.86 34.40 -12.87
N SER A 58 -30.65 35.14 -13.96
CA SER A 58 -30.35 34.53 -15.26
C SER A 58 -29.00 33.77 -15.25
N ASN A 59 -28.86 32.76 -16.12
CA ASN A 59 -27.58 32.05 -16.30
C ASN A 59 -26.43 33.01 -16.66
N GLU A 60 -26.73 34.10 -17.36
CA GLU A 60 -25.74 35.10 -17.74
C GLU A 60 -25.24 35.88 -16.53
N THR A 61 -26.16 36.33 -15.67
CA THR A 61 -25.85 37.02 -14.41
C THR A 61 -24.98 36.14 -13.52
N ILE A 62 -25.40 34.90 -13.28
CA ILE A 62 -24.65 33.95 -12.43
C ILE A 62 -23.25 33.68 -13.00
N SER A 63 -23.12 33.59 -14.32
CA SER A 63 -21.82 33.38 -14.96
C SER A 63 -20.90 34.61 -14.84
N LYS A 64 -21.45 35.82 -14.82
CA LYS A 64 -20.68 37.06 -14.60
C LYS A 64 -20.19 37.15 -13.16
N VAL A 65 -21.09 36.91 -12.20
CA VAL A 65 -20.78 36.85 -10.76
C VAL A 65 -19.69 35.81 -10.49
N ALA A 66 -19.81 34.59 -11.05
CA ALA A 66 -18.82 33.54 -10.90
C ALA A 66 -17.44 33.98 -11.40
N ARG A 67 -17.38 34.54 -12.62
CA ARG A 67 -16.12 35.00 -13.23
C ARG A 67 -15.40 36.06 -12.39
N ASP A 68 -16.13 37.04 -11.89
CA ASP A 68 -15.52 38.12 -11.10
C ASP A 68 -15.09 37.64 -9.70
N LEU A 69 -15.68 36.55 -9.20
CA LEU A 69 -15.23 35.83 -8.01
C LEU A 69 -14.11 34.81 -8.30
N SER A 70 -13.60 34.77 -9.54
CA SER A 70 -12.63 33.80 -10.03
C SER A 70 -13.09 32.35 -9.86
N LEU A 71 -14.39 32.11 -9.97
CA LEU A 71 -15.04 30.81 -10.00
C LEU A 71 -15.41 30.52 -11.45
N ASP A 72 -14.68 29.63 -12.12
CA ASP A 72 -14.97 29.31 -13.50
C ASP A 72 -16.30 28.55 -13.60
N ALA A 73 -17.31 29.19 -14.20
CA ALA A 73 -18.55 28.53 -14.61
C ALA A 73 -18.25 27.39 -15.60
N PRO A 74 -19.02 26.29 -15.61
CA PRO A 74 -18.73 25.15 -16.48
C PRO A 74 -18.81 25.57 -17.94
N LYS A 75 -17.66 25.72 -18.59
CA LYS A 75 -17.57 25.97 -20.02
C LYS A 75 -17.39 24.66 -20.75
N ALA A 76 -18.39 24.36 -21.58
CA ALA A 76 -18.19 23.61 -22.82
C ALA A 76 -16.97 24.17 -23.56
N VAL A 77 -16.08 23.27 -23.96
CA VAL A 77 -14.78 23.58 -24.56
C VAL A 77 -14.97 24.08 -25.99
N GLN A 78 -14.55 25.32 -26.26
CA GLN A 78 -13.92 25.74 -27.51
C GLN A 78 -12.85 26.82 -27.23
N PRO A 79 -11.81 26.91 -28.08
CA PRO A 79 -10.44 27.22 -27.66
C PRO A 79 -10.07 28.70 -27.87
N GLU A 80 -9.26 29.27 -26.98
CA GLU A 80 -8.56 30.53 -27.24
C GLU A 80 -7.10 30.27 -27.64
N ARG A 81 -6.70 30.93 -28.74
CA ARG A 81 -5.36 30.91 -29.33
C ARG A 81 -4.31 31.37 -28.32
N LYS A 82 -3.40 30.46 -27.98
CA LYS A 82 -2.02 30.79 -27.64
C LYS A 82 -1.15 30.59 -28.89
N GLN A 83 -0.13 31.42 -29.01
CA GLN A 83 0.85 31.49 -30.10
C GLN A 83 1.23 30.10 -30.62
N ASP A 84 1.41 30.00 -31.94
CA ASP A 84 1.73 28.78 -32.67
C ASP A 84 2.96 28.06 -32.10
N ILE A 85 2.71 27.19 -31.13
CA ILE A 85 3.40 25.90 -31.03
C ILE A 85 2.39 24.94 -31.61
N VAL A 86 2.75 24.32 -32.73
CA VAL A 86 2.01 23.23 -33.36
C VAL A 86 1.59 22.25 -32.25
N GLY A 87 0.32 22.28 -31.86
CA GLY A 87 -0.24 21.39 -30.86
C GLY A 87 -0.27 19.98 -31.41
N THR A 88 0.82 19.25 -31.19
CA THR A 88 0.82 17.80 -31.31
C THR A 88 -0.14 17.29 -30.24
N ASN A 89 -1.15 16.51 -30.63
CA ASN A 89 -1.83 15.61 -29.70
C ASN A 89 -0.72 14.68 -29.20
N GLU A 90 -0.10 15.01 -28.06
CA GLU A 90 1.08 14.28 -27.58
C GLU A 90 0.62 12.94 -27.06
N LYS A 91 0.63 11.97 -27.98
CA LYS A 91 0.50 10.56 -27.67
C LYS A 91 1.56 10.17 -26.67
N LYS A 92 1.19 9.34 -25.70
CA LYS A 92 2.13 8.81 -24.71
C LYS A 92 1.93 7.33 -24.46
N VAL A 93 2.98 6.69 -23.96
CA VAL A 93 2.92 5.37 -23.35
C VAL A 93 2.97 5.57 -21.85
N PHE A 94 1.99 5.00 -21.15
CA PHE A 94 2.02 4.89 -19.70
C PHE A 94 2.38 3.45 -19.31
N ILE A 95 3.41 3.28 -18.49
CA ILE A 95 3.83 1.98 -17.97
C ILE A 95 3.38 1.86 -16.51
N SER A 96 2.32 1.10 -16.28
CA SER A 96 1.83 0.80 -14.92
C SER A 96 2.44 -0.52 -14.46
N HIS A 97 3.14 -0.49 -13.33
CA HIS A 97 3.89 -1.62 -12.79
C HIS A 97 4.02 -1.50 -11.25
N SER A 98 4.49 -2.54 -10.58
CA SER A 98 4.90 -2.44 -9.18
C SER A 98 6.31 -1.88 -9.09
N SER A 99 6.59 -0.99 -8.13
CA SER A 99 7.94 -0.44 -7.93
C SER A 99 9.00 -1.51 -7.65
N LYS A 100 8.60 -2.70 -7.19
CA LYS A 100 9.49 -3.86 -7.00
C LYS A 100 9.96 -4.49 -8.31
N ASP A 101 9.28 -4.23 -9.42
CA ASP A 101 9.61 -4.76 -10.75
C ASP A 101 10.42 -3.77 -11.61
N ALA A 102 10.95 -2.70 -10.99
CA ALA A 102 11.65 -1.61 -11.68
C ALA A 102 12.76 -2.13 -12.61
N ASN A 103 13.62 -3.04 -12.16
CA ASN A 103 14.72 -3.57 -12.98
C ASN A 103 14.26 -4.20 -14.31
N VAL A 104 13.09 -4.86 -14.30
CA VAL A 104 12.50 -5.43 -15.52
C VAL A 104 11.87 -4.33 -16.38
N VAL A 105 11.25 -3.33 -15.75
CA VAL A 105 10.59 -2.21 -16.43
C VAL A 105 11.60 -1.29 -17.12
N GLU A 106 12.80 -1.13 -16.57
CA GLU A 106 13.89 -0.41 -17.21
C GLU A 106 14.19 -0.99 -18.61
N GLN A 107 14.18 -2.32 -18.73
CA GLN A 107 14.37 -3.00 -20.02
C GLN A 107 13.21 -2.78 -21.00
N VAL A 108 11.98 -2.61 -20.49
CA VAL A 108 10.83 -2.22 -21.32
C VAL A 108 10.99 -0.79 -21.83
N ILE A 109 11.48 0.12 -20.99
CA ILE A 109 11.78 1.50 -21.37
C ILE A 109 12.84 1.53 -22.48
N GLU A 110 13.96 0.81 -22.31
CA GLU A 110 15.01 0.70 -23.34
C GLU A 110 14.46 0.17 -24.68
N LEU A 111 13.52 -0.78 -24.64
CA LEU A 111 12.85 -1.30 -25.83
C LEU A 111 11.97 -0.23 -26.51
N LEU A 112 11.24 0.57 -25.74
CA LEU A 112 10.41 1.66 -26.28
C LEU A 112 11.28 2.75 -26.92
N GLU A 113 12.40 3.11 -26.30
CA GLU A 113 13.39 4.02 -26.88
C GLU A 113 14.02 3.42 -28.15
N ALA A 114 14.28 2.11 -28.16
CA ALA A 114 14.78 1.38 -29.33
C ALA A 114 13.79 1.43 -30.50
N ILE A 115 12.48 1.37 -30.23
CA ILE A 115 11.42 1.55 -31.22
C ILE A 115 11.43 2.99 -31.76
N GLY A 116 11.79 3.97 -30.92
CA GLY A 116 12.02 5.36 -31.31
C GLY A 116 11.20 6.38 -30.53
N LEU A 117 10.67 6.01 -29.36
CA LEU A 117 10.04 6.95 -28.44
C LEU A 117 11.13 7.80 -27.78
N ASN A 118 10.79 9.05 -27.46
CA ASN A 118 11.60 9.91 -26.62
C ASN A 118 11.07 9.94 -25.18
N GLU A 119 11.86 10.53 -24.28
CA GLU A 119 11.57 10.64 -22.85
C GLU A 119 10.24 11.34 -22.54
N ASN A 120 9.81 12.28 -23.38
CA ASN A 120 8.54 13.00 -23.21
C ASN A 120 7.33 12.16 -23.60
N GLN A 121 7.52 11.13 -24.44
CA GLN A 121 6.48 10.21 -24.90
C GLN A 121 6.28 9.01 -23.97
N ILE A 122 7.15 8.83 -22.98
CA ILE A 122 7.06 7.77 -21.98
C ILE A 122 6.71 8.41 -20.63
N PHE A 123 5.72 7.83 -19.95
CA PHE A 123 5.34 8.20 -18.60
C PHE A 123 5.45 6.97 -17.70
N CYS A 124 6.30 7.06 -16.67
CA CYS A 124 6.56 5.99 -15.72
C CYS A 124 6.87 6.58 -14.35
N THR A 125 6.04 6.29 -13.35
CA THR A 125 6.08 6.94 -12.02
C THR A 125 7.20 6.46 -11.10
N SER A 126 7.96 5.44 -11.49
CA SER A 126 9.09 4.90 -10.72
C SER A 126 10.47 5.35 -11.19
N PHE A 127 10.56 6.02 -12.35
CA PHE A 127 11.85 6.42 -12.95
C PHE A 127 11.94 7.94 -13.09
N GLU A 128 13.00 8.51 -12.54
CA GLU A 128 13.33 9.92 -12.78
C GLU A 128 13.62 10.16 -14.26
N GLY A 129 13.21 11.31 -14.79
CA GLY A 129 13.34 11.65 -16.21
C GLY A 129 12.13 11.30 -17.08
N TYR A 130 11.20 10.46 -16.61
CA TYR A 130 9.99 10.05 -17.35
C TYR A 130 8.71 10.76 -16.87
N ASN A 131 8.75 12.10 -16.89
CA ASN A 131 7.63 13.03 -16.60
C ASN A 131 7.15 13.12 -15.13
N ILE A 132 7.99 12.82 -14.14
CA ILE A 132 7.72 13.14 -12.73
C ILE A 132 8.42 14.45 -12.36
N LYS A 133 7.66 15.50 -12.08
CA LYS A 133 8.22 16.77 -11.57
C LYS A 133 8.27 16.72 -10.03
N ILE A 134 9.42 17.08 -9.46
CA ILE A 134 9.61 17.20 -8.01
C ILE A 134 8.53 18.13 -7.43
N GLY A 135 7.85 17.69 -6.37
CA GLY A 135 6.84 18.47 -5.65
C GLY A 135 5.46 18.53 -6.32
N THR A 136 5.20 17.74 -7.37
CA THR A 136 3.86 17.64 -7.97
C THR A 136 2.99 16.59 -7.28
N ASP A 137 1.68 16.85 -7.21
CA ASP A 137 0.71 15.83 -6.81
C ASP A 137 0.66 14.76 -7.90
N TRP A 138 1.17 13.58 -7.58
CA TRP A 138 1.28 12.47 -8.52
C TRP A 138 -0.08 11.96 -9.00
N LEU A 139 -1.13 12.02 -8.16
CA LEU A 139 -2.48 11.61 -8.54
C LEU A 139 -3.07 12.58 -9.56
N GLN A 140 -2.82 13.87 -9.35
CA GLN A 140 -3.22 14.90 -10.30
C GLN A 140 -2.47 14.74 -11.62
N THR A 141 -1.14 14.54 -11.58
CA THR A 141 -0.32 14.30 -12.78
C THR A 141 -0.78 13.06 -13.53
N LEU A 142 -1.00 11.93 -12.85
CA LEU A 142 -1.53 10.71 -13.45
C LEU A 142 -2.88 10.96 -14.12
N LYS A 143 -3.80 11.67 -13.46
CA LYS A 143 -5.11 12.02 -14.02
C LYS A 143 -4.99 12.91 -15.26
N GLU A 144 -4.08 13.86 -15.27
CA GLU A 144 -3.81 14.75 -16.42
C GLU A 144 -3.21 13.97 -17.59
N GLU A 145 -2.25 13.08 -17.32
CA GLU A 145 -1.64 12.23 -18.35
C GLU A 145 -2.66 11.23 -18.93
N LEU A 146 -3.49 10.60 -18.10
CA LEU A 146 -4.54 9.67 -18.55
C LEU A 146 -5.69 10.32 -19.35
N ASN A 147 -5.82 11.65 -19.32
CA ASN A 147 -6.79 12.36 -20.18
C ASN A 147 -6.24 12.61 -21.61
N LYS A 148 -4.95 12.33 -21.86
CA LYS A 148 -4.35 12.41 -23.20
C LYS A 148 -4.60 11.13 -23.99
N GLU A 149 -4.19 11.10 -25.25
CA GLU A 149 -4.20 9.88 -26.06
C GLU A 149 -3.06 8.95 -25.59
N VAL A 150 -3.37 8.03 -24.68
CA VAL A 150 -2.38 7.18 -24.01
C VAL A 150 -2.56 5.71 -24.36
N LEU A 151 -1.45 5.08 -24.75
CA LEU A 151 -1.31 3.63 -24.80
C LEU A 151 -0.82 3.13 -23.44
N VAL A 152 -1.60 2.28 -22.79
CA VAL A 152 -1.25 1.78 -21.45
C VAL A 152 -0.62 0.40 -21.57
N ILE A 153 0.53 0.21 -20.96
CA ILE A 153 1.20 -1.08 -20.80
C ILE A 153 1.13 -1.45 -19.33
N PHE A 154 0.34 -2.48 -19.01
CA PHE A 154 0.29 -3.05 -17.66
C PHE A 154 1.35 -4.14 -17.54
N ILE A 155 2.34 -3.92 -16.68
CA ILE A 155 3.35 -4.93 -16.35
C ILE A 155 2.85 -5.71 -15.14
N LEU A 156 2.35 -6.92 -15.40
CA LEU A 156 1.67 -7.77 -14.44
C LEU A 156 2.61 -8.82 -13.86
N SER A 157 2.62 -8.90 -12.53
CA SER A 157 3.41 -9.81 -11.71
C SER A 157 2.66 -10.05 -10.39
N GLU A 158 3.15 -10.95 -9.54
CA GLU A 158 2.63 -11.06 -8.17
C GLU A 158 2.84 -9.77 -7.37
N ASN A 159 3.98 -9.09 -7.56
CA ASN A 159 4.26 -7.80 -6.95
C ASN A 159 3.24 -6.72 -7.34
N PHE A 160 2.70 -6.78 -8.57
CA PHE A 160 1.65 -5.89 -9.03
C PHE A 160 0.33 -6.14 -8.30
N TYR A 161 -0.10 -7.39 -8.21
CA TYR A 161 -1.36 -7.74 -7.54
C TYR A 161 -1.30 -7.60 -6.01
N ASN A 162 -0.11 -7.71 -5.42
CA ASN A 162 0.12 -7.46 -4.00
C ASN A 162 0.26 -5.97 -3.64
N SER A 163 0.17 -5.06 -4.62
CA SER A 163 0.26 -3.62 -4.44
C SER A 163 -1.13 -2.97 -4.53
N PRO A 164 -1.72 -2.53 -3.40
CA PRO A 164 -3.01 -1.85 -3.41
C PRO A 164 -3.02 -0.59 -4.31
N VAL A 165 -1.89 0.12 -4.37
CA VAL A 165 -1.73 1.31 -5.22
C VAL A 165 -1.80 0.92 -6.69
N SER A 166 -1.06 -0.11 -7.12
CA SER A 166 -1.06 -0.58 -8.51
C SER A 166 -2.43 -1.09 -8.95
N LEU A 167 -3.18 -1.76 -8.05
CA LEU A 167 -4.56 -2.16 -8.31
C LEU A 167 -5.52 -0.98 -8.45
N CYS A 168 -5.36 0.06 -7.62
CA CYS A 168 -6.14 1.30 -7.73
C CYS A 168 -5.83 2.03 -9.04
N GLU A 169 -4.56 2.13 -9.44
CA GLU A 169 -4.15 2.70 -10.73
C GLU A 169 -4.73 1.93 -11.91
N MET A 170 -4.71 0.59 -11.85
CA MET A 170 -5.32 -0.28 -12.85
C MET A 170 -6.81 0.02 -13.03
N GLY A 171 -7.56 0.11 -11.93
CA GLY A 171 -8.98 0.44 -11.96
C GLY A 171 -9.26 1.84 -12.55
N ALA A 172 -8.51 2.86 -12.14
CA ALA A 172 -8.66 4.22 -12.66
C ALA A 172 -8.32 4.31 -14.15
N THR A 173 -7.26 3.61 -14.58
CA THR A 173 -6.79 3.61 -15.96
C THR A 173 -7.74 2.88 -16.89
N TRP A 174 -8.27 1.73 -16.47
CA TRP A 174 -9.26 0.95 -17.22
C TRP A 174 -10.54 1.75 -17.53
N VAL A 175 -10.97 2.64 -16.63
CA VAL A 175 -12.13 3.51 -16.86
C VAL A 175 -11.82 4.63 -17.86
N LYS A 176 -10.57 5.07 -17.94
CA LYS A 176 -10.17 6.32 -18.60
C LYS A 176 -9.59 6.14 -20.00
N THR A 177 -8.97 5.00 -20.29
CA THR A 177 -8.34 4.75 -21.59
C THR A 177 -8.95 3.51 -22.24
N SER A 178 -8.83 3.41 -23.57
CA SER A 178 -9.38 2.30 -24.36
C SER A 178 -8.31 1.30 -24.83
N GLU A 179 -7.03 1.70 -24.82
CA GLU A 179 -5.93 0.91 -25.35
C GLU A 179 -5.00 0.44 -24.22
N HIS A 180 -5.12 -0.85 -23.89
CA HIS A 180 -4.31 -1.49 -22.87
C HIS A 180 -3.63 -2.74 -23.41
N ILE A 181 -2.37 -2.93 -23.04
CA ILE A 181 -1.58 -4.13 -23.35
C ILE A 181 -1.14 -4.77 -22.02
N PRO A 182 -1.69 -5.94 -21.66
CA PRO A 182 -1.19 -6.69 -20.52
C PRO A 182 0.10 -7.44 -20.89
N VAL A 183 1.16 -7.18 -20.14
CA VAL A 183 2.49 -7.80 -20.28
C VAL A 183 2.83 -8.52 -18.98
N LEU A 184 3.04 -9.83 -19.04
CA LEU A 184 3.27 -10.68 -17.87
C LEU A 184 4.77 -10.87 -17.64
N ILE A 185 5.21 -10.78 -16.38
CA ILE A 185 6.54 -11.18 -15.93
C ILE A 185 6.47 -12.63 -15.44
N PRO A 186 7.06 -13.63 -16.14
CA PRO A 186 7.17 -15.00 -15.61
C PRO A 186 7.80 -15.05 -14.20
N PRO A 187 7.39 -15.99 -13.33
CA PRO A 187 6.48 -17.12 -13.59
C PRO A 187 4.99 -16.75 -13.64
N PHE A 188 4.62 -15.48 -13.42
CA PHE A 188 3.24 -15.03 -13.48
C PHE A 188 2.59 -15.40 -14.82
N SER A 189 1.42 -16.03 -14.74
CA SER A 189 0.74 -16.64 -15.88
C SER A 189 -0.64 -16.04 -16.09
N TYR A 190 -1.21 -16.26 -17.27
CA TYR A 190 -2.55 -15.78 -17.61
C TYR A 190 -3.64 -16.30 -16.65
N ALA A 191 -3.44 -17.47 -16.04
CA ALA A 191 -4.38 -18.05 -15.08
C ALA A 191 -4.45 -17.26 -13.77
N GLN A 192 -3.43 -16.46 -13.46
CA GLN A 192 -3.34 -15.66 -12.24
C GLN A 192 -3.85 -14.22 -12.43
N ILE A 193 -4.24 -13.83 -13.64
CA ILE A 193 -4.84 -12.51 -13.90
C ILE A 193 -6.20 -12.42 -13.20
N GLN A 194 -6.39 -11.37 -12.41
CA GLN A 194 -7.63 -11.11 -11.68
C GLN A 194 -8.11 -9.67 -11.92
N GLY A 195 -9.40 -9.40 -11.65
CA GLY A 195 -9.95 -8.05 -11.71
C GLY A 195 -10.25 -7.54 -13.14
N VAL A 196 -10.26 -6.21 -13.30
CA VAL A 196 -10.63 -5.51 -14.54
C VAL A 196 -9.42 -5.35 -15.46
N ILE A 197 -8.97 -6.46 -16.03
CA ILE A 197 -8.12 -6.44 -17.22
C ILE A 197 -9.01 -6.82 -18.41
N PRO A 198 -8.97 -6.08 -19.54
CA PRO A 198 -9.80 -6.40 -20.68
C PRO A 198 -9.52 -7.83 -21.18
N ASN A 199 -10.47 -8.43 -21.90
CA ASN A 199 -10.24 -9.63 -22.74
C ASN A 199 -9.32 -9.31 -23.94
N THR A 200 -8.27 -8.49 -23.75
CA THR A 200 -7.27 -8.16 -24.75
C THR A 200 -6.18 -9.20 -24.77
N GLN A 201 -5.61 -9.44 -25.94
CA GLN A 201 -4.52 -10.38 -26.10
C GLN A 201 -3.25 -9.81 -25.44
N GLY A 202 -2.82 -10.43 -24.34
CA GLY A 202 -1.57 -10.09 -23.65
C GLY A 202 -0.33 -10.73 -24.27
N MET A 203 0.80 -10.56 -23.58
CA MET A 203 2.07 -11.18 -23.91
C MET A 203 2.91 -11.47 -22.67
N LYS A 204 3.82 -12.45 -22.75
CA LYS A 204 4.93 -12.53 -21.79
C LYS A 204 6.02 -11.55 -22.19
N ILE A 205 6.66 -10.92 -21.21
CA ILE A 205 7.66 -9.88 -21.43
C ILE A 205 8.89 -10.35 -22.22
N ASN A 206 9.19 -11.65 -22.17
CA ASN A 206 10.32 -12.28 -22.87
C ASN A 206 9.91 -13.03 -24.16
N GLU A 207 8.68 -12.86 -24.64
CA GLU A 207 8.20 -13.52 -25.86
C GLU A 207 8.57 -12.70 -27.10
N LYS A 208 9.69 -13.07 -27.75
CA LYS A 208 10.27 -12.34 -28.90
C LYS A 208 9.26 -12.01 -30.01
N ALA A 209 8.40 -12.97 -30.38
CA ALA A 209 7.40 -12.77 -31.42
C ALA A 209 6.38 -11.68 -31.04
N LYS A 210 5.96 -11.64 -29.77
CA LYS A 210 5.04 -10.62 -29.25
C LYS A 210 5.69 -9.26 -29.08
N LEU A 211 6.99 -9.21 -28.76
CA LEU A 211 7.74 -7.96 -28.76
C LEU A 211 7.80 -7.32 -30.17
N ASN A 212 7.83 -8.12 -31.23
CA ASN A 212 7.70 -7.59 -32.59
C ASN A 212 6.29 -7.01 -32.83
N SER A 213 5.24 -7.68 -32.35
CA SER A 213 3.87 -7.14 -32.42
C SER A 213 3.70 -5.87 -31.58
N LEU A 214 4.34 -5.78 -30.40
CA LEU A 214 4.37 -4.58 -29.57
C LEU A 214 5.05 -3.44 -30.32
N LYS A 215 6.21 -3.69 -30.96
CA LYS A 215 6.88 -2.71 -31.81
C LYS A 215 5.94 -2.20 -32.91
N GLU A 216 5.30 -3.07 -33.66
CA GLU A 216 4.39 -2.68 -34.74
C GLU A 216 3.23 -1.82 -34.22
N LYS A 217 2.65 -2.21 -33.07
CA LYS A 217 1.58 -1.45 -32.43
C LYS A 217 2.04 -0.08 -31.96
N VAL A 218 3.21 0.03 -31.35
CA VAL A 218 3.81 1.30 -30.91
C VAL A 218 4.16 2.18 -32.11
N GLU A 219 4.80 1.63 -33.15
CA GLU A 219 5.11 2.36 -34.39
C GLU A 219 3.83 2.90 -35.05
N ALA A 220 2.76 2.10 -35.10
CA ALA A 220 1.47 2.54 -35.62
C ALA A 220 0.80 3.60 -34.73
N PHE A 221 0.81 3.41 -33.41
CA PHE A 221 0.20 4.35 -32.47
C PHE A 221 0.88 5.71 -32.56
N PHE A 222 2.21 5.78 -32.61
CA PHE A 222 2.97 7.03 -32.65
C PHE A 222 3.28 7.53 -34.06
N SER A 223 2.84 6.83 -35.11
CA SER A 223 3.17 7.14 -36.51
C SER A 223 4.70 7.20 -36.76
N LEU A 224 5.46 6.26 -36.19
CA LEU A 224 6.92 6.22 -36.29
C LEU A 224 7.36 5.53 -37.59
N THR A 225 8.51 5.94 -38.11
CA THR A 225 9.16 5.24 -39.21
C THR A 225 9.68 3.88 -38.73
N PRO A 226 9.31 2.77 -39.41
CA PRO A 226 9.74 1.44 -39.01
C PRO A 226 11.26 1.32 -38.90
N LYS A 227 11.75 0.80 -37.77
CA LYS A 227 13.18 0.54 -37.60
C LYS A 227 13.64 -0.61 -38.49
N ASN A 228 14.90 -0.55 -38.93
CA ASN A 228 15.54 -1.66 -39.61
C ASN A 228 15.43 -2.93 -38.74
N PHE A 229 14.95 -4.01 -39.35
CA PHE A 229 14.63 -5.24 -38.64
C PHE A 229 15.84 -5.82 -37.90
N SER A 230 17.01 -5.92 -38.55
CA SER A 230 18.22 -6.45 -37.92
C SER A 230 18.72 -5.60 -36.75
N VAL A 231 18.57 -4.28 -36.83
CA VAL A 231 18.92 -3.38 -35.71
C VAL A 231 17.96 -3.57 -34.54
N TRP A 232 16.66 -3.65 -34.81
CA TRP A 232 15.64 -3.92 -33.80
C TRP A 232 15.85 -5.27 -33.12
N GLU A 233 16.02 -6.34 -33.90
CA GLU A 233 16.17 -7.69 -33.35
C GLU A 233 17.38 -7.82 -32.44
N ARG A 234 18.49 -7.17 -32.77
CA ARG A 234 19.67 -7.15 -31.89
C ARG A 234 19.38 -6.47 -30.55
N LYS A 235 18.68 -5.31 -30.56
CA LYS A 235 18.29 -4.62 -29.32
C LYS A 235 17.28 -5.44 -28.51
N ARG A 236 16.26 -5.99 -29.19
CA ARG A 236 15.26 -6.89 -28.61
C ARG A 236 15.92 -8.08 -27.93
N ASP A 237 16.85 -8.74 -28.61
CA ASP A 237 17.49 -9.95 -28.10
C ASP A 237 18.39 -9.67 -26.88
N ASN A 238 19.06 -8.51 -26.86
CA ASN A 238 19.82 -8.06 -25.69
C ASN A 238 18.90 -7.81 -24.48
N ALA A 239 17.82 -7.02 -24.66
CA ALA A 239 16.87 -6.74 -23.59
C ALA A 239 16.20 -8.03 -23.08
N VAL A 240 15.82 -8.95 -23.98
CA VAL A 240 15.28 -10.27 -23.59
C VAL A 240 16.30 -11.10 -22.81
N GLY A 241 17.59 -11.02 -23.17
CA GLY A 241 18.68 -11.65 -22.41
C GLY A 241 18.72 -11.12 -20.97
N GLN A 242 18.77 -9.78 -20.82
CA GLN A 242 18.81 -9.12 -19.51
C GLN A 242 17.53 -9.39 -18.70
N ILE A 243 16.35 -9.31 -19.32
CA ILE A 243 15.07 -9.66 -18.69
C ILE A 243 15.10 -11.10 -18.19
N ASN A 244 15.59 -12.05 -18.98
CA ASN A 244 15.67 -13.44 -18.54
C ASN A 244 16.68 -13.63 -17.41
N GLU A 245 17.80 -12.93 -17.42
CA GLU A 245 18.77 -12.94 -16.31
C GLU A 245 18.13 -12.37 -15.04
N ILE A 246 17.45 -11.23 -15.12
CA ILE A 246 16.74 -10.63 -14.00
C ILE A 246 15.65 -11.57 -13.49
N ILE A 247 14.80 -12.12 -14.35
CA ILE A 247 13.76 -13.09 -13.96
C ILE A 247 14.39 -14.33 -13.34
N THR A 248 15.52 -14.80 -13.85
CA THR A 248 16.20 -15.98 -13.30
C THR A 248 16.80 -15.66 -11.95
N VAL A 249 17.45 -14.51 -11.76
CA VAL A 249 18.00 -14.08 -10.48
C VAL A 249 16.89 -13.80 -9.49
N THR A 250 15.81 -13.14 -9.89
CA THR A 250 14.62 -12.93 -9.05
C THR A 250 13.95 -14.24 -8.73
N SER A 251 13.75 -15.15 -9.68
CA SER A 251 13.21 -16.48 -9.40
C SER A 251 14.17 -17.33 -8.58
N LEU A 252 15.49 -17.17 -8.70
CA LEU A 252 16.47 -17.86 -7.87
C LEU A 252 16.49 -17.25 -6.49
N ASN A 253 16.38 -15.94 -6.35
CA ASN A 253 16.26 -15.26 -5.07
C ASN A 253 14.93 -15.62 -4.41
N ASP A 254 13.82 -15.60 -5.15
CA ASP A 254 12.50 -16.04 -4.75
C ASP A 254 12.55 -17.51 -4.41
N ASN A 255 13.13 -18.41 -5.22
CA ASN A 255 13.33 -19.82 -4.85
C ASN A 255 14.36 -20.00 -3.71
N ILE A 256 15.31 -19.09 -3.49
CA ILE A 256 16.18 -19.08 -2.30
C ILE A 256 15.41 -18.53 -1.09
N LEU A 257 14.36 -17.74 -1.30
CA LEU A 257 13.39 -17.20 -0.34
C LEU A 257 12.14 -18.11 -0.17
N ASP A 258 11.93 -19.09 -1.06
CA ASP A 258 10.85 -20.10 -1.06
C ASP A 258 11.41 -21.46 -0.61
N VAL A 259 12.71 -21.72 -0.87
CA VAL A 259 13.47 -22.81 -0.23
C VAL A 259 14.07 -22.35 1.10
N ASN A 260 14.15 -21.04 1.34
CA ASN A 260 14.21 -20.49 2.69
C ASN A 260 13.10 -19.46 2.87
N GLU A 261 11.94 -19.90 3.36
CA GLU A 261 11.39 -19.18 4.51
C GLU A 261 12.54 -19.12 5.51
N LYS A 262 13.36 -18.07 5.46
CA LYS A 262 14.31 -17.80 6.51
C LYS A 262 13.49 -17.23 7.64
N PHE A 263 12.67 -18.11 8.21
CA PHE A 263 12.04 -17.86 9.47
C PHE A 263 13.14 -17.44 10.42
N GLU A 264 12.89 -16.36 11.13
CA GLU A 264 13.73 -16.00 12.23
C GLU A 264 13.63 -17.12 13.28
N ILE A 265 14.75 -17.75 13.57
CA ILE A 265 14.77 -18.96 14.39
C ILE A 265 14.44 -18.60 15.83
N ILE A 266 13.49 -19.33 16.39
CA ILE A 266 13.17 -19.34 17.81
C ILE A 266 13.98 -20.44 18.50
N THR A 267 14.72 -20.07 19.53
CA THR A 267 15.38 -20.97 20.48
C THR A 267 14.94 -20.62 21.90
N GLU A 268 15.33 -21.42 22.90
CA GLU A 268 14.98 -21.24 24.32
C GLU A 268 15.12 -19.78 24.81
N LYS A 269 16.12 -19.04 24.31
CA LYS A 269 16.44 -17.68 24.76
C LYS A 269 16.41 -16.64 23.65
N LYS A 270 16.03 -16.98 22.43
CA LYS A 270 16.19 -16.08 21.28
C LYS A 270 15.01 -16.18 20.32
N ALA A 271 14.57 -15.06 19.77
CA ALA A 271 13.70 -15.00 18.61
C ALA A 271 14.32 -14.06 17.57
N GLY A 272 14.87 -14.61 16.49
CA GLY A 272 15.62 -13.83 15.50
C GLY A 272 16.82 -13.13 16.14
N ASP A 273 16.89 -11.80 16.08
CA ASP A 273 17.97 -11.00 16.68
C ASP A 273 17.76 -10.64 18.16
N PHE A 274 16.63 -11.01 18.75
CA PHE A 274 16.27 -10.65 20.13
C PHE A 274 16.59 -11.79 21.09
N GLU A 275 17.44 -11.53 22.09
CA GLU A 275 17.92 -12.54 23.05
C GLU A 275 17.57 -12.17 24.51
N LEU A 276 17.08 -13.13 25.29
CA LEU A 276 16.89 -13.05 26.73
C LEU A 276 18.25 -12.98 27.43
N LYS A 277 18.84 -11.78 27.49
CA LYS A 277 20.19 -11.57 28.04
C LYS A 277 20.28 -10.28 28.86
N GLU A 278 21.01 -10.36 29.97
CA GLU A 278 21.43 -9.21 30.78
C GLU A 278 22.53 -8.43 30.04
N GLY A 279 22.46 -7.10 30.01
CA GLY A 279 23.58 -6.31 29.46
C GLY A 279 23.48 -5.92 27.98
N MET A 280 22.36 -6.17 27.28
CA MET A 280 22.27 -5.80 25.86
C MET A 280 21.92 -4.32 25.68
N LEU A 281 22.60 -3.69 24.72
CA LEU A 281 22.10 -2.49 24.06
C LEU A 281 20.93 -2.95 23.19
N PHE A 282 19.69 -2.60 23.57
CA PHE A 282 18.52 -2.87 22.75
C PHE A 282 18.75 -2.24 21.37
N PRO A 283 18.48 -2.93 20.25
CA PRO A 283 18.76 -2.36 18.95
C PRO A 283 17.90 -1.11 18.75
N SER A 284 18.56 0.03 18.54
CA SER A 284 17.90 1.19 17.94
C SER A 284 17.35 0.79 16.56
N SER A 285 16.25 1.43 16.15
CA SER A 285 15.62 1.20 14.83
C SER A 285 16.67 1.04 13.72
N SER A 286 16.51 0.01 12.88
CA SER A 286 17.39 -0.28 11.76
C SER A 286 16.65 -0.13 10.42
N ASP A 287 17.37 -0.27 9.30
CA ASP A 287 16.74 -0.34 7.97
C ASP A 287 15.73 -1.51 7.86
N ASN A 288 15.88 -2.54 8.71
CA ASN A 288 15.09 -3.78 8.64
C ASN A 288 13.88 -3.82 9.57
N PHE A 289 13.89 -3.05 10.66
CA PHE A 289 12.78 -3.01 11.63
C PHE A 289 12.68 -1.65 12.34
N LYS A 290 11.45 -1.25 12.64
CA LYS A 290 11.12 -0.08 13.46
C LYS A 290 10.82 -0.51 14.88
N VAL A 291 11.37 0.24 15.84
CA VAL A 291 11.14 0.05 17.27
C VAL A 291 10.34 1.23 17.79
N LYS A 292 9.27 0.96 18.52
CA LYS A 292 8.52 1.95 19.28
C LYS A 292 8.54 1.56 20.75
N SER A 293 8.94 2.47 21.63
CA SER A 293 8.85 2.27 23.08
C SER A 293 7.56 2.86 23.64
N GLU A 294 6.97 2.15 24.60
CA GLU A 294 5.80 2.53 25.36
C GLU A 294 6.06 2.20 26.83
N LYS A 295 5.50 3.00 27.74
CA LYS A 295 5.51 2.69 29.17
C LYS A 295 4.17 2.06 29.53
N ILE A 296 4.21 0.87 30.10
CA ILE A 296 3.03 0.20 30.62
C ILE A 296 3.05 0.24 32.15
N SER A 297 1.92 0.61 32.75
CA SER A 297 1.76 0.57 34.20
C SER A 297 1.16 -0.78 34.58
N ARG A 298 1.91 -1.57 35.36
CA ARG A 298 1.45 -2.85 35.89
C ARG A 298 1.18 -2.73 37.37
N MET A 299 0.06 -3.28 37.82
CA MET A 299 -0.24 -3.38 39.24
C MET A 299 0.50 -4.59 39.83
N THR A 300 1.33 -4.36 40.85
CA THR A 300 2.01 -5.40 41.62
C THR A 300 1.51 -5.41 43.06
N GLU A 301 1.89 -6.42 43.85
CA GLU A 301 1.61 -6.46 45.30
C GLU A 301 2.19 -5.25 46.07
N GLU A 302 3.23 -4.61 45.52
CA GLU A 302 3.90 -3.44 46.11
C GLU A 302 3.40 -2.10 45.53
N GLY A 303 2.44 -2.12 44.58
CA GLY A 303 1.88 -0.94 43.93
C GLY A 303 2.12 -0.88 42.41
N PRO A 304 1.73 0.22 41.74
CA PRO A 304 1.89 0.36 40.30
C PRO A 304 3.36 0.56 39.93
N THR A 305 3.90 -0.34 39.12
CA THR A 305 5.25 -0.26 38.54
C THR A 305 5.13 0.17 37.07
N GLU A 306 6.02 1.06 36.63
CA GLU A 306 6.19 1.37 35.20
C GLU A 306 7.23 0.42 34.61
N GLU A 307 6.85 -0.30 33.55
CA GLU A 307 7.74 -1.17 32.80
C GLU A 307 7.87 -0.64 31.36
N ASP A 308 9.06 -0.75 30.78
CA ASP A 308 9.31 -0.39 29.40
C ASP A 308 8.90 -1.56 28.48
N TYR A 309 8.12 -1.21 27.46
CA TYR A 309 7.53 -2.11 26.49
C TYR A 309 7.90 -1.66 25.09
N TYR A 310 8.48 -2.56 24.30
CA TYR A 310 8.95 -2.28 22.96
C TYR A 310 8.15 -3.03 21.93
N VAL A 311 7.64 -2.31 20.94
CA VAL A 311 6.92 -2.83 19.78
C VAL A 311 7.87 -2.83 18.59
N ILE A 312 8.17 -4.02 18.06
CA ILE A 312 9.05 -4.20 16.90
C ILE A 312 8.17 -4.45 15.69
N SER A 313 8.32 -3.64 14.64
CA SER A 313 7.55 -3.75 13.40
C SER A 313 8.42 -3.79 12.16
N GLN A 314 7.99 -4.54 11.15
CA GLN A 314 8.63 -4.62 9.84
C GLN A 314 7.56 -4.39 8.77
N ASN A 315 7.83 -3.48 7.82
CA ASN A 315 6.89 -3.09 6.76
C ASN A 315 5.48 -2.73 7.26
N GLY A 316 5.37 -2.15 8.46
CA GLY A 316 4.10 -1.77 9.08
C GLY A 316 3.35 -2.90 9.82
N THR A 317 3.91 -4.12 9.85
CA THR A 317 3.35 -5.26 10.61
C THR A 317 4.08 -5.38 11.94
N GLU A 318 3.34 -5.56 13.03
CA GLU A 318 3.89 -5.82 14.37
C GLU A 318 4.40 -7.25 14.47
N MET A 319 5.70 -7.40 14.69
CA MET A 319 6.41 -8.69 14.62
C MET A 319 6.56 -9.33 15.99
N LEU A 320 7.06 -8.53 16.94
CA LEU A 320 7.43 -8.92 18.29
C LEU A 320 7.07 -7.80 19.26
N ASN A 321 6.74 -8.19 20.48
CA ASN A 321 6.74 -7.30 21.63
C ASN A 321 7.78 -7.75 22.64
N VAL A 322 8.54 -6.79 23.16
CA VAL A 322 9.64 -7.06 24.08
C VAL A 322 9.45 -6.27 25.36
N ARG A 323 9.48 -6.97 26.49
CA ARG A 323 9.43 -6.39 27.83
C ARG A 323 10.83 -6.39 28.43
N THR A 324 11.26 -5.25 28.94
CA THR A 324 12.56 -5.13 29.60
C THR A 324 12.39 -4.77 31.08
N SER A 325 13.41 -5.08 31.88
CA SER A 325 13.58 -4.52 33.22
C SER A 325 14.82 -3.65 33.27
N SER A 326 14.72 -2.54 34.01
CA SER A 326 15.84 -1.64 34.24
C SER A 326 16.91 -2.36 35.06
N GLY A 327 18.14 -2.46 34.52
CA GLY A 327 19.28 -2.98 35.26
C GLY A 327 19.71 -2.05 36.40
N LYS A 328 20.70 -2.47 37.20
CA LYS A 328 21.30 -1.65 38.29
C LYS A 328 22.00 -0.36 37.81
N SER A 329 21.93 -0.04 36.52
CA SER A 329 22.59 1.09 35.85
C SER A 329 21.68 1.64 34.75
N GLN A 330 21.60 2.97 34.62
CA GLN A 330 20.75 3.74 33.70
C GLN A 330 20.94 3.45 32.19
N PHE A 331 21.84 2.54 31.82
CA PHE A 331 22.22 2.25 30.43
C PHE A 331 22.15 0.77 30.05
N VAL A 332 21.62 -0.08 30.93
CA VAL A 332 21.56 -1.52 30.72
C VAL A 332 20.14 -2.01 30.95
N GLU A 333 19.48 -2.43 29.88
CA GLU A 333 18.19 -3.10 29.94
C GLU A 333 18.37 -4.61 29.81
N THR A 334 17.55 -5.37 30.54
CA THR A 334 17.51 -6.83 30.42
C THR A 334 16.18 -7.22 29.78
N ILE A 335 16.23 -7.94 28.67
CA ILE A 335 15.02 -8.49 28.06
C ILE A 335 14.50 -9.61 28.97
N GLU A 336 13.34 -9.39 29.58
CA GLU A 336 12.69 -10.38 30.45
C GLU A 336 11.67 -11.24 29.69
N GLU A 337 11.09 -10.71 28.62
CA GLU A 337 10.09 -11.42 27.83
C GLU A 337 10.13 -10.99 26.36
N ILE A 338 9.96 -11.96 25.47
CA ILE A 338 9.77 -11.76 24.04
C ILE A 338 8.46 -12.45 23.64
N LEU A 339 7.56 -11.71 23.02
CA LEU A 339 6.27 -12.19 22.53
C LEU A 339 6.23 -12.06 21.00
N VAL A 340 6.28 -13.20 20.32
CA VAL A 340 6.18 -13.35 18.86
C VAL A 340 4.72 -13.32 18.43
N LEU A 341 4.41 -12.50 17.43
CA LEU A 341 3.05 -12.26 16.94
C LEU A 341 2.82 -12.68 15.49
N THR A 342 3.87 -13.03 14.76
CA THR A 342 3.81 -13.27 13.32
C THR A 342 4.34 -14.64 12.94
N GLU A 343 3.92 -15.10 11.76
CA GLU A 343 4.31 -16.38 11.19
C GLU A 343 5.78 -16.41 10.74
N ASN A 344 6.47 -15.26 10.73
CA ASN A 344 7.84 -15.13 10.24
C ASN A 344 8.90 -15.70 11.21
N PHE A 345 8.48 -16.22 12.37
CA PHE A 345 9.36 -16.85 13.34
C PHE A 345 8.95 -18.30 13.55
N ARG A 346 9.95 -19.19 13.58
CA ARG A 346 9.76 -20.64 13.78
C ARG A 346 10.85 -21.23 14.63
N THR A 347 10.51 -22.25 15.39
CA THR A 347 11.52 -23.14 15.96
C THR A 347 12.26 -23.91 14.87
N LYS A 348 13.34 -24.62 15.23
CA LYS A 348 14.06 -25.52 14.31
C LYS A 348 13.18 -26.61 13.69
N GLU A 349 12.13 -27.02 14.40
CA GLU A 349 11.16 -28.02 13.92
C GLU A 349 10.01 -27.38 13.11
N GLY A 350 10.09 -26.08 12.80
CA GLY A 350 9.11 -25.41 11.96
C GLY A 350 7.81 -25.02 12.69
N ILE A 351 7.83 -24.91 14.02
CA ILE A 351 6.64 -24.53 14.80
C ILE A 351 6.68 -23.06 15.20
N GLY A 352 5.57 -22.34 15.02
CA GLY A 352 5.43 -20.95 15.44
C GLY A 352 3.99 -20.46 15.38
N VAL A 353 3.79 -19.15 15.27
CA VAL A 353 2.45 -18.56 15.07
C VAL A 353 1.85 -19.10 13.77
N GLY A 354 0.58 -19.52 13.81
CA GLY A 354 -0.11 -20.09 12.66
C GLY A 354 0.01 -21.62 12.53
N SER A 355 0.98 -22.26 13.17
CA SER A 355 1.05 -23.73 13.25
C SER A 355 -0.11 -24.29 14.07
N THR A 356 -0.59 -25.47 13.71
CA THR A 356 -1.67 -26.18 14.41
C THR A 356 -1.18 -26.87 15.68
N ILE A 357 -2.10 -27.17 16.60
CA ILE A 357 -1.80 -27.99 17.78
C ILE A 357 -1.34 -29.39 17.36
N ALA A 358 -1.92 -29.97 16.31
CA ALA A 358 -1.50 -31.26 15.76
C ALA A 358 -0.04 -31.25 15.28
N GLU A 359 0.37 -30.20 14.56
CA GLU A 359 1.76 -30.00 14.13
C GLU A 359 2.70 -29.83 15.32
N PHE A 360 2.31 -29.03 16.32
CA PHE A 360 3.09 -28.84 17.54
C PHE A 360 3.35 -30.17 18.25
N THR A 361 2.29 -30.94 18.55
CA THR A 361 2.40 -32.17 19.35
C THR A 361 3.18 -33.27 18.63
N LYS A 362 3.19 -33.24 17.29
CA LYS A 362 4.04 -34.10 16.46
C LYS A 362 5.51 -33.71 16.51
N ALA A 363 5.81 -32.41 16.47
CA ALA A 363 7.18 -31.90 16.50
C ALA A 363 7.80 -31.97 17.91
N TYR A 364 7.01 -31.67 18.93
CA TYR A 364 7.41 -31.65 20.34
C TYR A 364 6.49 -32.59 21.13
N PRO A 365 6.86 -33.87 21.32
CA PRO A 365 6.04 -34.81 22.09
C PRO A 365 6.15 -34.62 23.61
N ASN A 366 7.16 -33.88 24.09
CA ASN A 366 7.38 -33.60 25.52
C ASN A 366 6.90 -32.19 25.89
N TYR A 367 5.64 -32.08 26.32
CA TYR A 367 5.00 -30.82 26.66
C TYR A 367 4.12 -30.96 27.91
N TYR A 368 3.58 -29.84 28.35
CA TYR A 368 2.42 -29.78 29.23
C TYR A 368 1.52 -28.62 28.81
N THR A 369 0.23 -28.75 29.09
CA THR A 369 -0.77 -27.76 28.70
C THR A 369 -1.44 -27.24 29.96
N TRP A 370 -1.67 -25.94 30.02
CA TRP A 370 -2.21 -25.31 31.23
C TRP A 370 -2.93 -24.01 30.91
N TYR A 371 -3.72 -23.55 31.87
CA TYR A 371 -4.43 -22.29 31.86
C TYR A 371 -4.05 -21.45 33.07
N THR A 372 -3.95 -20.13 32.90
CA THR A 372 -3.84 -19.19 34.01
C THR A 372 -4.99 -18.20 34.00
N TYR A 373 -5.61 -18.00 35.17
CA TYR A 373 -6.66 -17.01 35.33
C TYR A 373 -6.10 -15.58 35.39
N VAL A 374 -4.83 -15.40 35.75
CA VAL A 374 -4.20 -14.08 35.95
C VAL A 374 -4.06 -13.33 34.63
N SER A 375 -3.74 -14.04 33.55
CA SER A 375 -3.60 -13.46 32.21
C SER A 375 -4.61 -14.00 31.21
N GLU A 376 -5.54 -14.84 31.67
CA GLU A 376 -6.54 -15.53 30.84
C GLU A 376 -5.94 -16.27 29.61
N MET A 377 -4.77 -16.90 29.78
CA MET A 377 -4.07 -17.58 28.69
C MET A 377 -4.20 -19.09 28.78
N TYR A 378 -4.37 -19.72 27.61
CA TYR A 378 -4.23 -21.15 27.41
C TYR A 378 -2.88 -21.38 26.76
N VAL A 379 -2.06 -22.23 27.36
CA VAL A 379 -0.66 -22.38 27.00
C VAL A 379 -0.35 -23.84 26.79
N ILE A 380 0.34 -24.16 25.69
CA ILE A 380 1.10 -25.39 25.54
C ILE A 380 2.58 -25.04 25.60
N GLU A 381 3.31 -25.68 26.51
CA GLU A 381 4.72 -25.38 26.76
C GLU A 381 5.59 -26.60 26.42
N SER A 382 6.59 -26.39 25.57
CA SER A 382 7.60 -27.42 25.30
C SER A 382 8.53 -27.54 26.50
N LYS A 383 8.62 -28.73 27.10
CA LYS A 383 9.54 -28.99 28.22
C LYS A 383 11.01 -29.04 27.78
N ASP A 384 11.25 -29.26 26.49
CA ASP A 384 12.59 -29.34 25.93
C ASP A 384 13.16 -27.95 25.61
N LEU A 385 12.30 -27.01 25.20
CA LEU A 385 12.69 -25.66 24.82
C LEU A 385 12.39 -24.60 25.89
N HIS A 386 11.54 -24.90 26.86
CA HIS A 386 11.00 -23.93 27.83
C HIS A 386 10.34 -22.72 27.15
N ILE A 387 9.64 -22.95 26.04
CA ILE A 387 8.92 -21.94 25.25
C ILE A 387 7.42 -22.17 25.36
N GLN A 388 6.67 -21.10 25.59
CA GLN A 388 5.22 -21.09 25.72
C GLN A 388 4.56 -20.75 24.38
N PHE A 389 3.59 -21.55 23.95
CA PHE A 389 2.78 -21.31 22.75
C PHE A 389 1.34 -21.04 23.19
N ILE A 390 0.84 -19.84 22.87
CA ILE A 390 -0.47 -19.39 23.33
C ILE A 390 -1.54 -19.87 22.36
N LEU A 391 -2.54 -20.56 22.91
CA LEU A 391 -3.65 -21.18 22.18
C LEU A 391 -4.91 -20.29 22.21
N PRO A 392 -5.77 -20.36 21.18
CA PRO A 392 -7.05 -19.66 21.18
C PRO A 392 -7.96 -20.17 22.30
N LYS A 393 -8.57 -19.26 23.07
CA LYS A 393 -9.56 -19.63 24.10
C LYS A 393 -10.66 -20.55 23.55
N ASP A 394 -11.17 -20.23 22.36
CA ASP A 394 -12.28 -20.96 21.75
C ASP A 394 -11.89 -22.36 21.25
N SER A 395 -10.59 -22.69 21.24
CA SER A 395 -10.11 -24.03 20.89
C SER A 395 -10.29 -25.04 22.02
N TYR A 396 -10.35 -24.60 23.28
CA TYR A 396 -10.57 -25.48 24.42
C TYR A 396 -12.05 -25.83 24.57
N LYS A 397 -12.36 -27.13 24.66
CA LYS A 397 -13.72 -27.68 24.78
C LYS A 397 -13.96 -28.41 26.11
N GLY A 398 -12.94 -28.51 26.96
CA GLY A 398 -13.06 -29.12 28.28
C GLY A 398 -13.73 -28.21 29.31
N GLY A 399 -14.01 -28.76 30.49
CA GLY A 399 -14.48 -27.99 31.64
C GLY A 399 -13.31 -27.36 32.39
N LEU A 400 -13.41 -26.08 32.74
CA LEU A 400 -12.39 -25.40 33.57
C LEU A 400 -12.72 -25.53 35.06
N GLU A 401 -11.86 -26.21 35.79
CA GLU A 401 -11.86 -26.23 37.25
C GLU A 401 -10.62 -25.49 37.75
N ILE A 402 -10.79 -24.21 38.11
CA ILE A 402 -9.67 -23.35 38.52
C ILE A 402 -9.25 -23.70 39.94
N ASN A 403 -8.07 -24.34 40.06
CA ASN A 403 -7.55 -24.85 41.33
C ASN A 403 -6.27 -24.12 41.80
N GLY A 404 -5.91 -23.01 41.15
CA GLY A 404 -4.75 -22.17 41.47
C GLY A 404 -4.36 -21.23 40.33
N ASP A 405 -3.21 -20.56 40.46
CA ASP A 405 -2.66 -19.62 39.48
C ASP A 405 -2.38 -20.27 38.12
N MET A 406 -2.06 -21.56 38.14
CA MET A 406 -1.88 -22.44 36.99
C MET A 406 -2.75 -23.69 37.16
N THR A 407 -3.65 -23.92 36.21
CA THR A 407 -4.52 -25.10 36.13
C THR A 407 -4.06 -25.97 34.97
N GLU A 408 -3.64 -27.20 35.24
CA GLU A 408 -3.24 -28.16 34.21
C GLU A 408 -4.45 -28.54 33.34
N LEU A 409 -4.24 -28.61 32.03
CA LEU A 409 -5.24 -28.95 31.04
C LEU A 409 -4.80 -30.16 30.23
N ASN A 410 -5.78 -30.92 29.71
CA ASN A 410 -5.50 -31.99 28.78
C ASN A 410 -5.55 -31.46 27.34
N ILE A 411 -4.49 -31.70 26.58
CA ILE A 411 -4.41 -31.26 25.17
C ILE A 411 -5.49 -31.90 24.29
N SER A 412 -6.00 -33.08 24.66
CA SER A 412 -7.07 -33.76 23.91
C SER A 412 -8.40 -32.99 23.92
N ASP A 413 -8.56 -32.08 24.88
CA ASP A 413 -9.76 -31.24 24.99
C ASP A 413 -9.68 -30.00 24.10
N PHE A 414 -8.58 -29.83 23.36
CA PHE A 414 -8.42 -28.76 22.38
C PHE A 414 -8.74 -29.24 20.97
N ASP A 415 -9.30 -28.34 20.14
CA ASP A 415 -9.36 -28.52 18.70
C ASP A 415 -7.96 -28.62 18.10
N GLN A 416 -7.58 -29.78 17.57
CA GLN A 416 -6.23 -30.06 17.11
C GLN A 416 -5.83 -29.24 15.87
N GLU A 417 -6.81 -28.73 15.11
CA GLU A 417 -6.59 -27.85 13.95
C GLU A 417 -6.49 -26.36 14.36
N ALA A 418 -6.69 -26.04 15.64
CA ALA A 418 -6.55 -24.69 16.12
C ALA A 418 -5.10 -24.21 15.96
N LYS A 419 -4.96 -22.96 15.51
CA LYS A 419 -3.66 -22.35 15.23
C LYS A 419 -3.12 -21.61 16.45
N ILE A 420 -1.83 -21.77 16.70
CA ILE A 420 -1.08 -21.03 17.72
C ILE A 420 -1.17 -19.53 17.40
N MET A 421 -1.54 -18.73 18.41
CA MET A 421 -1.74 -17.30 18.26
C MET A 421 -0.46 -16.50 18.49
N LYS A 422 0.36 -16.91 19.47
CA LYS A 422 1.59 -16.22 19.88
C LYS A 422 2.61 -17.22 20.39
N VAL A 423 3.90 -16.89 20.29
CA VAL A 423 4.98 -17.64 20.94
C VAL A 423 5.63 -16.72 21.97
N ARG A 424 5.80 -17.19 23.20
CA ARG A 424 6.27 -16.39 24.33
C ARG A 424 7.51 -17.04 24.94
N LEU A 425 8.58 -16.26 25.02
CA LEU A 425 9.84 -16.61 25.67
C LEU A 425 9.95 -15.73 26.92
N ILE A 426 10.27 -16.33 28.06
CA ILE A 426 10.36 -15.63 29.34
C ILE A 426 11.71 -15.98 29.98
N SER A 427 12.37 -14.98 30.54
CA SER A 427 13.56 -15.21 31.36
C SER A 427 13.12 -15.91 32.65
N ASN A 428 13.38 -17.21 32.74
CA ASN A 428 13.19 -17.95 33.98
C ASN A 428 14.15 -17.37 35.03
N LYS A 429 13.63 -16.52 35.92
CA LYS A 429 14.26 -16.29 37.21
C LYS A 429 14.13 -17.59 37.99
N CYS A 430 15.16 -18.45 37.88
CA CYS A 430 15.36 -19.53 38.84
C CYS A 430 15.53 -18.97 40.25
#